data_AF-X1IU95-F1
#
_entry.id   AF-X1IU95-F1
#
_cell.length_a   1.000
_cell.length_b   1.000
_cell.length_c   1.000
_cell.angle_alpha   90.00
_cell.angle_beta   90.00
_cell.angle_gamma   90.00
#
_symmetry.space_group_name_H-M   'P 1'
#
loop_
_entity.id
_entity.type
_entity.pdbx_description
1 polymer ?
#
loop_
_entity_poly.entity_id
_entity_poly.type
_entity_poly.pdbx_seq_one_letter_code
_entity_poly.pdbx_strand_id
1 'polypeptide(L)'
;AERLVSQGDAYYCYCSPERLEAMRAEQVRHKQPPGYDRRCRSLNQEERARREAEGITPVVRFKVPLEGQTRFNDLIWGEVVFENCTIDDFVLLKSDGYPTYHLANVVDDSAMEISHVIRAEEWISSTPRHILLYQALGLEPPQFVHHPMILGSDRSKLSKRHGAVSILEYRELGYLPEAMLNFLALIGWSLDDKTEILSRKELIDSFSLERIGRTGAIFNRDKLD
;
A
#
# COMPACT_ATOMS: atom_id res chain seq x y z
N ALA A 1 -10.32 -7.36 13.89
CA ALA A 1 -10.42 -8.61 13.12
C ALA A 1 -11.68 -9.41 13.49
N GLU A 2 -11.91 -9.68 14.78
CA GLU A 2 -13.07 -10.44 15.26
C GLU A 2 -14.41 -9.88 14.75
N ARG A 3 -14.62 -8.56 14.81
CA ARG A 3 -15.80 -7.90 14.25
C ARG A 3 -16.06 -8.25 12.77
N LEU A 4 -15.02 -8.22 11.93
CA LEU A 4 -15.12 -8.57 10.52
C LEU A 4 -15.50 -10.05 10.34
N VAL A 5 -15.01 -10.93 11.22
CA VAL A 5 -15.36 -12.35 11.19
C VAL A 5 -16.81 -12.56 11.62
N SER A 6 -17.26 -11.91 12.70
CA SER A 6 -18.62 -12.08 13.23
C SER A 6 -19.70 -11.60 12.26
N GLN A 7 -19.40 -10.57 11.46
CA GLN A 7 -20.33 -10.04 10.45
C GLN A 7 -20.19 -10.71 9.07
N GLY A 8 -19.24 -11.64 8.91
CA GLY A 8 -19.09 -12.46 7.69
C GLY A 8 -18.18 -11.88 6.60
N ASP A 9 -17.57 -10.72 6.82
CA ASP A 9 -16.61 -10.06 5.91
C ASP A 9 -15.19 -10.63 6.02
N ALA A 10 -14.94 -11.49 7.00
CA ALA A 10 -13.68 -12.20 7.15
C ALA A 10 -13.91 -13.65 7.60
N TYR A 11 -12.90 -14.50 7.44
CA TYR A 11 -12.96 -15.90 7.85
C TYR A 11 -11.60 -16.44 8.27
N TYR A 12 -11.62 -17.50 9.08
CA TYR A 12 -10.43 -18.23 9.49
C TYR A 12 -9.93 -19.14 8.36
N CYS A 13 -8.64 -19.05 8.06
CA CYS A 13 -7.96 -19.87 7.08
C CYS A 13 -6.89 -20.72 7.77
N TYR A 14 -6.98 -22.03 7.53
CA TYR A 14 -6.12 -23.06 8.12
C TYR A 14 -5.15 -23.65 7.09
N CYS A 15 -4.94 -22.98 5.96
CA CYS A 15 -4.01 -23.46 4.94
C CYS A 15 -2.57 -23.33 5.45
N SER A 16 -1.81 -24.41 5.40
CA SER A 16 -0.39 -24.39 5.76
C SER A 16 0.44 -23.59 4.73
N PRO A 17 1.60 -23.05 5.12
CA PRO A 17 2.52 -22.39 4.19
C PRO A 17 2.90 -23.28 2.99
N GLU A 18 3.18 -24.56 3.23
CA GLU A 18 3.60 -25.53 2.21
C GLU A 18 2.50 -25.74 1.18
N ARG A 19 1.23 -25.81 1.63
CA ARG A 19 0.07 -25.89 0.74
C ARG A 19 -0.05 -24.65 -0.14
N LEU A 20 0.12 -23.47 0.44
CA LEU A 20 0.03 -22.20 -0.29
C LEU A 20 1.16 -22.05 -1.31
N GLU A 21 2.36 -22.54 -0.98
CA GLU A 21 3.49 -22.58 -1.91
C GLU A 21 3.22 -23.53 -3.08
N ALA A 22 2.76 -24.76 -2.81
CA ALA A 22 2.39 -25.72 -3.85
C ALA A 22 1.30 -25.17 -4.78
N MET A 23 0.27 -24.53 -4.22
CA MET A 23 -0.81 -23.87 -4.97
C MET A 23 -0.26 -22.79 -5.92
N ARG A 24 0.64 -21.93 -5.43
CA ARG A 24 1.26 -20.88 -6.27
C ARG A 24 2.13 -21.48 -7.37
N ALA A 25 2.91 -22.52 -7.06
CA ALA A 25 3.73 -23.21 -8.06
C ALA A 25 2.88 -23.82 -9.17
N GLU A 26 1.71 -24.39 -8.82
CA GLU A 26 0.74 -24.91 -9.77
C GLU A 26 0.16 -23.78 -10.65
N GLN A 27 -0.28 -22.66 -10.05
CA GLN A 27 -0.76 -21.49 -10.80
C GLN A 27 0.27 -21.00 -11.82
N VAL A 28 1.53 -20.88 -11.42
CA VAL A 28 2.63 -20.49 -12.32
C VAL A 28 2.81 -21.50 -13.45
N ARG A 29 2.82 -22.80 -13.15
CA ARG A 29 2.92 -23.87 -14.15
C ARG A 29 1.79 -23.80 -15.18
N HIS A 30 0.59 -23.44 -14.73
CA HIS A 30 -0.60 -23.31 -15.58
C HIS A 30 -0.81 -21.90 -16.16
N LYS A 31 0.15 -20.97 -15.96
CA LYS A 31 0.06 -19.55 -16.40
C LYS A 31 -1.22 -18.86 -15.91
N GLN A 32 -1.72 -19.27 -14.74
CA GLN A 32 -2.85 -18.64 -14.08
C GLN A 32 -2.37 -17.43 -13.25
N PRO A 33 -3.21 -16.40 -13.07
CA PRO A 33 -2.91 -15.33 -12.14
C PRO A 33 -2.62 -15.90 -10.74
N PRO A 34 -1.52 -15.48 -10.09
CA PRO A 34 -1.22 -15.94 -8.75
C PRO A 34 -2.26 -15.38 -7.78
N GLY A 35 -2.75 -16.22 -6.87
CA GLY A 35 -3.74 -15.77 -5.90
C GLY A 35 -4.21 -16.85 -4.94
N TYR A 36 -4.87 -16.46 -3.85
CA TYR A 36 -5.40 -17.44 -2.92
C TYR A 36 -6.67 -18.07 -3.49
N ASP A 37 -6.72 -19.40 -3.54
CA ASP A 37 -7.83 -20.18 -4.09
C ASP A 37 -9.12 -20.16 -3.25
N ARG A 38 -9.15 -19.37 -2.17
CA ARG A 38 -10.32 -19.18 -1.29
C ARG A 38 -10.83 -20.48 -0.66
N ARG A 39 -10.00 -21.53 -0.56
CA ARG A 39 -10.40 -22.87 -0.08
C ARG A 39 -11.09 -22.85 1.29
N CYS A 40 -10.67 -21.97 2.21
CA CYS A 40 -11.21 -21.93 3.56
C CYS A 40 -12.49 -21.09 3.71
N ARG A 41 -12.98 -20.44 2.63
CA ARG A 41 -14.07 -19.46 2.67
C ARG A 41 -15.41 -20.04 3.10
N SER A 42 -15.63 -21.33 2.87
CA SER A 42 -16.89 -22.05 3.15
C SER A 42 -16.76 -23.13 4.23
N LEU A 43 -15.66 -23.17 4.99
CA LEU A 43 -15.50 -24.17 6.06
C LEU A 43 -16.62 -24.02 7.10
N ASN A 44 -17.29 -25.14 7.38
CA ASN A 44 -18.31 -25.21 8.43
C ASN A 44 -17.66 -25.25 9.83
N GLN A 45 -18.49 -25.19 10.89
CA GLN A 45 -17.99 -25.14 12.26
C GLN A 45 -17.24 -26.42 12.68
N GLU A 46 -17.73 -27.60 12.28
CA GLU A 46 -17.09 -28.88 12.59
C GLU A 46 -15.70 -28.99 11.96
N GLU A 47 -15.58 -28.55 10.71
CA GLU A 47 -14.33 -28.51 9.97
C GLU A 47 -13.30 -27.56 10.58
N ARG A 48 -13.75 -26.43 11.14
CA ARG A 48 -12.88 -25.49 11.86
C ARG A 48 -12.42 -26.11 13.18
N ALA A 49 -13.36 -26.63 13.98
CA ALA A 49 -13.08 -27.26 15.26
C ALA A 49 -12.11 -28.44 15.14
N ARG A 50 -12.23 -29.26 14.09
CA ARG A 50 -11.28 -30.35 13.83
C ARG A 50 -9.85 -29.85 13.62
N ARG A 51 -9.68 -28.78 12.83
CA ARG A 51 -8.35 -28.21 12.54
C ARG A 51 -7.74 -27.50 13.75
N GLU A 52 -8.58 -26.84 14.55
CA GLU A 52 -8.18 -26.27 15.83
C GLU A 52 -7.72 -27.37 16.81
N ALA A 53 -8.43 -28.51 16.86
CA ALA A 53 -8.05 -29.68 17.67
C ALA A 53 -6.75 -30.35 17.20
N GLU A 54 -6.40 -30.23 15.93
CA GLU A 54 -5.09 -30.62 15.37
C GLU A 54 -3.95 -29.64 15.74
N GLY A 55 -4.25 -28.58 16.51
CA GLY A 55 -3.28 -27.56 16.93
C GLY A 55 -2.98 -26.50 15.87
N ILE A 56 -3.73 -26.46 14.77
CA ILE A 56 -3.51 -25.48 13.70
C ILE A 56 -4.04 -24.12 14.13
N THR A 57 -3.14 -23.15 14.27
CA THR A 57 -3.52 -21.75 14.52
C THR A 57 -3.86 -21.06 13.20
N PRO A 58 -5.09 -20.59 12.99
CA PRO A 58 -5.50 -20.00 11.72
C PRO A 58 -4.95 -18.58 11.54
N VAL A 59 -4.92 -18.14 10.28
CA VAL A 59 -4.89 -16.71 9.93
C VAL A 59 -6.32 -16.21 9.70
N VAL A 60 -6.55 -14.91 9.83
CA VAL A 60 -7.83 -14.29 9.42
C VAL A 60 -7.65 -13.68 8.04
N ARG A 61 -8.52 -14.03 7.09
CA ARG A 61 -8.56 -13.44 5.74
C ARG A 61 -9.80 -12.59 5.54
N PHE A 62 -9.66 -11.50 4.79
CA PHE A 62 -10.79 -10.72 4.31
C PHE A 62 -11.50 -11.48 3.18
N LYS A 63 -12.83 -11.45 3.19
CA LYS A 63 -13.70 -12.13 2.25
C LYS A 63 -14.09 -11.17 1.12
N VAL A 64 -13.16 -10.92 0.20
CA VAL A 64 -13.39 -10.00 -0.93
C VAL A 64 -14.62 -10.46 -1.73
N PRO A 65 -15.55 -9.56 -2.11
CA PRO A 65 -16.63 -9.88 -3.04
C PRO A 65 -16.10 -10.55 -4.32
N LEU A 66 -16.81 -11.53 -4.87
CA LEU A 66 -16.32 -12.24 -6.06
C LEU A 66 -16.61 -11.50 -7.36
N GLU A 67 -17.62 -10.63 -7.33
CA GLU A 67 -18.15 -9.90 -8.47
C GLU A 67 -18.22 -8.40 -8.16
N GLY A 68 -18.45 -7.61 -9.21
CA GLY A 68 -18.49 -6.15 -9.13
C GLY A 68 -17.10 -5.52 -9.09
N GLN A 69 -17.08 -4.23 -8.79
CA GLN A 69 -15.89 -3.39 -8.84
C GLN A 69 -15.70 -2.62 -7.54
N THR A 70 -14.44 -2.41 -7.17
CA THR A 70 -14.05 -1.45 -6.13
C THR A 70 -13.47 -0.23 -6.80
N ARG A 71 -13.98 0.95 -6.43
CA ARG A 71 -13.60 2.23 -7.02
C ARG A 71 -13.13 3.18 -5.94
N PHE A 72 -12.18 4.04 -6.27
CA PHE A 72 -11.80 5.18 -5.44
C PHE A 72 -11.28 6.32 -6.31
N ASN A 73 -11.32 7.53 -5.79
CA ASN A 73 -10.74 8.69 -6.45
C ASN A 73 -9.41 9.05 -5.78
N ASP A 74 -8.34 9.02 -6.55
CA ASP A 74 -7.03 9.52 -6.16
C ASP A 74 -6.86 10.98 -6.60
N LEU A 75 -6.25 11.82 -5.77
CA LEU A 75 -6.11 13.25 -6.08
C LEU A 75 -5.10 13.53 -7.21
N ILE A 76 -4.18 12.61 -7.51
CA ILE A 76 -3.24 12.71 -8.63
C ILE A 76 -3.75 11.93 -9.84
N TRP A 77 -4.23 10.70 -9.64
CA TRP A 77 -4.57 9.77 -10.72
C TRP A 77 -6.04 9.79 -11.15
N GLY A 78 -6.93 10.45 -10.40
CA GLY A 78 -8.36 10.51 -10.67
C GLY A 78 -9.09 9.24 -10.27
N GLU A 79 -10.17 8.89 -10.99
CA GLU A 79 -10.92 7.67 -10.72
C GLU A 79 -10.09 6.42 -11.07
N VAL A 80 -9.92 5.54 -10.09
CA VAL A 80 -9.26 4.24 -10.24
C VAL A 80 -10.26 3.14 -9.93
N VAL A 81 -10.31 2.13 -10.80
CA VAL A 81 -11.29 1.04 -10.76
C VAL A 81 -10.58 -0.31 -10.82
N PHE A 82 -10.94 -1.21 -9.89
CA PHE A 82 -10.47 -2.60 -9.87
C PHE A 82 -11.65 -3.56 -9.89
N GLU A 83 -11.55 -4.60 -10.71
CA GLU A 83 -12.49 -5.73 -10.67
C GLU A 83 -12.26 -6.54 -9.41
N ASN A 84 -13.32 -6.79 -8.63
CA ASN A 84 -13.19 -7.51 -7.35
C ASN A 84 -12.66 -8.94 -7.52
N CYS A 85 -12.93 -9.57 -8.67
CA CYS A 85 -12.41 -10.89 -8.99
C CYS A 85 -10.87 -10.94 -9.08
N THR A 86 -10.21 -9.81 -9.35
CA THR A 86 -8.75 -9.67 -9.41
C THR A 86 -8.10 -9.45 -8.04
N ILE A 87 -8.90 -9.25 -6.99
CA ILE A 87 -8.43 -9.00 -5.63
C ILE A 87 -8.55 -10.30 -4.82
N ASP A 88 -7.42 -10.79 -4.33
CA ASP A 88 -7.38 -11.96 -3.46
C ASP A 88 -7.98 -11.72 -2.08
N ASP A 89 -8.48 -12.80 -1.46
CA ASP A 89 -8.81 -12.84 -0.03
C ASP A 89 -7.51 -12.71 0.81
N PHE A 90 -7.13 -11.47 1.08
CA PHE A 90 -5.87 -11.10 1.73
C PHE A 90 -5.91 -11.33 3.25
N VAL A 91 -4.74 -11.59 3.83
CA VAL A 91 -4.61 -11.82 5.28
C VAL A 91 -4.74 -10.50 6.04
N LEU A 92 -5.56 -10.50 7.09
CA LEU A 92 -5.78 -9.39 8.01
C LEU A 92 -5.03 -9.58 9.32
N LEU A 93 -5.05 -10.81 9.85
CA LEU A 93 -4.41 -11.20 11.10
C LEU A 93 -3.58 -12.46 10.84
N LYS A 94 -2.30 -12.42 11.20
CA LYS A 94 -1.41 -13.57 11.13
C LYS A 94 -1.69 -14.54 12.28
N SER A 95 -1.14 -15.75 12.19
CA SER A 95 -1.28 -16.79 13.22
C SER A 95 -0.55 -16.43 14.52
N ASP A 96 0.42 -15.51 14.47
CA ASP A 96 1.09 -14.95 15.65
C ASP A 96 0.25 -13.86 16.37
N GLY A 97 -0.98 -13.61 15.90
CA GLY A 97 -1.89 -12.61 16.48
C GLY A 97 -1.63 -11.17 16.03
N TYR A 98 -0.59 -10.91 15.24
CA TYR A 98 -0.31 -9.54 14.76
C TYR A 98 -1.10 -9.23 13.48
N PRO A 99 -1.63 -8.00 13.35
CA PRO A 99 -2.27 -7.55 12.13
C PRO A 99 -1.26 -7.45 10.98
N THR A 100 -1.75 -7.63 9.75
CA THR A 100 -0.99 -7.23 8.58
C THR A 100 -1.08 -5.72 8.40
N TYR A 101 -0.21 -5.18 7.55
CA TYR A 101 -0.24 -3.77 7.15
C TYR A 101 -1.65 -3.30 6.75
N HIS A 102 -2.40 -4.10 6.01
CA HIS A 102 -3.73 -3.71 5.54
C HIS A 102 -4.72 -3.46 6.68
N LEU A 103 -4.78 -4.35 7.68
CA LEU A 103 -5.69 -4.17 8.81
C LEU A 103 -5.20 -3.08 9.75
N ALA A 104 -3.91 -3.09 10.10
CA ALA A 104 -3.33 -2.12 11.02
C ALA A 104 -3.51 -0.69 10.50
N ASN A 105 -3.12 -0.45 9.24
CA ASN A 105 -3.16 0.89 8.66
C ASN A 105 -4.59 1.45 8.58
N VAL A 106 -5.59 0.66 8.15
CA VAL A 106 -6.99 1.15 8.08
C VAL A 106 -7.55 1.47 9.47
N VAL A 107 -7.26 0.64 10.48
CA VAL A 107 -7.72 0.87 11.84
C VAL A 107 -7.05 2.09 12.45
N ASP A 108 -5.72 2.22 12.28
CA ASP A 108 -4.96 3.34 12.82
C ASP A 108 -5.31 4.66 12.11
N ASP A 109 -5.44 4.66 10.78
CA ASP A 109 -5.83 5.84 10.01
C ASP A 109 -7.19 6.37 10.49
N SER A 110 -8.16 5.48 10.72
CA SER A 110 -9.47 5.87 11.25
C SER A 110 -9.39 6.35 12.70
N ALA A 111 -8.63 5.66 13.56
CA ALA A 111 -8.50 6.02 14.96
C ALA A 111 -7.75 7.34 15.18
N MET A 112 -6.86 7.70 14.25
CA MET A 112 -6.09 8.94 14.25
C MET A 112 -6.73 10.05 13.41
N GLU A 113 -7.95 9.83 12.89
CA GLU A 113 -8.69 10.82 12.09
C GLU A 113 -7.89 11.32 10.88
N ILE A 114 -7.15 10.43 10.22
CA ILE A 114 -6.37 10.77 9.03
C ILE A 114 -7.32 11.23 7.93
N SER A 115 -7.08 12.42 7.40
CA SER A 115 -7.88 13.00 6.31
C SER A 115 -7.29 12.70 4.92
N HIS A 116 -5.97 12.62 4.82
CA HIS A 116 -5.22 12.42 3.58
C HIS A 116 -4.11 11.40 3.78
N VAL A 117 -4.14 10.32 3.00
CA VAL A 117 -3.06 9.34 2.93
C VAL A 117 -2.20 9.64 1.70
N ILE A 118 -1.01 10.20 1.94
CA ILE A 118 -0.01 10.49 0.92
C ILE A 118 1.04 9.37 0.93
N ARG A 119 1.15 8.64 -0.17
CA ARG A 119 2.10 7.52 -0.28
C ARG A 119 2.55 7.29 -1.72
N ALA A 120 3.54 6.43 -1.89
CA ALA A 120 4.08 6.02 -3.17
C ALA A 120 3.04 5.30 -4.07
N GLU A 121 3.04 5.58 -5.38
CA GLU A 121 2.12 4.99 -6.38
C GLU A 121 2.15 3.46 -6.46
N GLU A 122 3.24 2.83 -6.04
CA GLU A 122 3.32 1.37 -5.93
C GLU A 122 2.21 0.76 -5.05
N TRP A 123 1.67 1.56 -4.11
CA TRP A 123 0.59 1.18 -3.22
C TRP A 123 -0.81 1.36 -3.80
N ILE A 124 -0.97 1.91 -5.01
CA ILE A 124 -2.29 2.06 -5.68
C ILE A 124 -3.03 0.73 -5.73
N SER A 125 -2.32 -0.35 -6.06
CA SER A 125 -2.87 -1.71 -6.14
C SER A 125 -3.37 -2.27 -4.80
N SER A 126 -2.94 -1.67 -3.67
CA SER A 126 -3.40 -2.04 -2.33
C SER A 126 -4.60 -1.23 -1.86
N THR A 127 -4.82 -0.04 -2.41
CA THR A 127 -5.95 0.84 -2.06
C THR A 127 -7.32 0.17 -2.16
N PRO A 128 -7.67 -0.63 -3.20
CA PRO A 128 -9.00 -1.27 -3.22
C PRO A 128 -9.20 -2.24 -2.03
N ARG A 129 -8.14 -2.85 -1.50
CA ARG A 129 -8.22 -3.66 -0.27
C ARG A 129 -8.55 -2.81 0.94
N HIS A 130 -7.98 -1.61 1.02
CA HIS A 130 -8.25 -0.64 2.09
C HIS A 130 -9.68 -0.11 1.99
N ILE A 131 -10.16 0.24 0.79
CA ILE A 131 -11.54 0.69 0.55
C ILE A 131 -12.55 -0.36 1.01
N LEU A 132 -12.36 -1.63 0.62
CA LEU A 132 -13.22 -2.73 1.06
C LEU A 132 -13.22 -2.90 2.59
N LEU A 133 -12.08 -2.67 3.25
CA LEU A 133 -12.00 -2.71 4.71
C LEU A 133 -12.72 -1.54 5.38
N TYR A 134 -12.55 -0.31 4.88
CA TYR A 134 -13.29 0.86 5.36
C TYR A 134 -14.80 0.61 5.26
N GLN A 135 -15.26 0.14 4.10
CA GLN A 135 -16.67 -0.22 3.85
C GLN A 135 -17.18 -1.29 4.83
N ALA A 136 -16.45 -2.40 4.99
CA ALA A 136 -16.84 -3.48 5.89
C ALA A 136 -16.88 -3.01 7.37
N LEU A 137 -16.00 -2.11 7.77
CA LEU A 137 -15.99 -1.56 9.12
C LEU A 137 -17.02 -0.44 9.34
N GLY A 138 -17.68 0.03 8.28
CA GLY A 138 -18.58 1.17 8.31
C GLY A 138 -17.85 2.48 8.62
N LEU A 139 -16.64 2.63 8.08
CA LEU A 139 -15.76 3.78 8.29
C LEU A 139 -15.62 4.57 6.98
N GLU A 140 -15.49 5.89 7.09
CA GLU A 140 -15.20 6.75 5.95
C GLU A 140 -13.72 6.68 5.59
N PRO A 141 -13.36 6.41 4.32
CA PRO A 141 -11.97 6.39 3.90
C PRO A 141 -11.40 7.82 3.80
N PRO A 142 -10.09 8.01 4.07
CA PRO A 142 -9.40 9.27 3.79
C PRO A 142 -9.32 9.52 2.27
N GLN A 143 -8.94 10.74 1.90
CA GLN A 143 -8.51 11.03 0.54
C GLN A 143 -7.16 10.37 0.27
N PHE A 144 -6.99 9.78 -0.91
CA PHE A 144 -5.74 9.13 -1.30
C PHE A 144 -4.95 10.01 -2.28
N VAL A 145 -3.65 10.08 -2.04
CA VAL A 145 -2.68 10.77 -2.90
C VAL A 145 -1.52 9.82 -3.15
N HIS A 146 -1.42 9.30 -4.37
CA HIS A 146 -0.35 8.40 -4.75
C HIS A 146 0.73 9.11 -5.56
N HIS A 147 1.79 9.58 -4.91
CA HIS A 147 2.87 10.29 -5.60
C HIS A 147 3.68 9.35 -6.49
N PRO A 148 4.18 9.79 -7.67
CA PRO A 148 4.98 8.94 -8.54
C PRO A 148 6.29 8.46 -7.90
N MET A 149 6.87 7.42 -8.49
CA MET A 149 8.16 6.89 -8.08
C MET A 149 9.31 7.86 -8.36
N ILE A 150 10.23 7.93 -7.41
CA ILE A 150 11.54 8.54 -7.64
C ILE A 150 12.38 7.55 -8.45
N LEU A 151 12.95 8.04 -9.54
CA LEU A 151 13.73 7.24 -10.48
C LEU A 151 15.23 7.50 -10.31
N GLY A 152 16.05 6.50 -10.60
CA GLY A 152 17.48 6.68 -10.80
C GLY A 152 17.80 7.37 -12.13
N SER A 153 19.09 7.65 -12.35
CA SER A 153 19.58 8.24 -13.62
C SER A 153 19.29 7.36 -14.85
N ASP A 154 19.15 6.05 -14.65
CA ASP A 154 18.77 5.06 -15.66
C ASP A 154 17.26 4.95 -15.88
N ARG A 155 16.45 5.79 -15.21
CA ARG A 155 14.97 5.79 -15.19
C ARG A 155 14.34 4.54 -14.56
N SER A 156 15.12 3.68 -13.92
CA SER A 156 14.57 2.59 -13.12
C SER A 156 14.23 3.09 -11.71
N LYS A 157 13.53 2.28 -10.92
CA LYS A 157 13.19 2.64 -9.53
C LYS A 157 14.47 2.97 -8.75
N LEU A 158 14.48 4.13 -8.08
CA LEU A 158 15.62 4.51 -7.26
C LEU A 158 15.87 3.42 -6.20
N SER A 159 17.12 2.97 -6.12
CA SER A 159 17.53 1.91 -5.21
C SER A 159 18.95 2.19 -4.70
N LYS A 160 19.40 1.45 -3.68
CA LYS A 160 20.78 1.57 -3.17
C LYS A 160 21.85 1.38 -4.26
N ARG A 161 21.55 0.60 -5.31
CA ARG A 161 22.46 0.39 -6.46
C ARG A 161 22.63 1.64 -7.31
N HIS A 162 21.68 2.57 -7.26
CA HIS A 162 21.68 3.84 -7.99
C HIS A 162 22.20 5.00 -7.14
N GLY A 163 22.93 4.72 -6.06
CA GLY A 163 23.46 5.74 -5.16
C GLY A 163 22.43 6.34 -4.20
N ALA A 164 21.32 5.63 -3.93
CA ALA A 164 20.42 5.99 -2.84
C ALA A 164 21.15 5.81 -1.50
N VAL A 165 21.83 6.86 -1.06
CA VAL A 165 22.48 6.98 0.24
C VAL A 165 21.43 7.39 1.28
N SER A 166 21.67 7.01 2.53
CA SER A 166 20.83 7.46 3.64
C SER A 166 20.82 8.99 3.72
N ILE A 167 19.71 9.60 4.16
CA ILE A 167 19.68 11.03 4.51
C ILE A 167 20.76 11.38 5.54
N LEU A 168 21.15 10.41 6.39
CA LEU A 168 22.21 10.57 7.38
C LEU A 168 23.59 10.65 6.73
N GLU A 169 23.82 9.94 5.63
CA GLU A 169 25.08 10.01 4.87
C GLU A 169 25.23 11.38 4.20
N TYR A 170 24.15 11.95 3.64
CA TYR A 170 24.17 13.32 3.13
C TYR A 170 24.53 14.35 4.21
N ARG A 171 24.03 14.15 5.44
CA ARG A 171 24.42 15.00 6.57
C ARG A 171 25.92 14.88 6.88
N GLU A 172 26.48 13.67 6.85
CA GLU A 172 27.92 13.43 7.08
C GLU A 172 28.80 14.03 5.97
N LEU A 173 28.29 14.07 4.73
CA LEU A 173 28.95 14.72 3.59
C LEU A 173 28.86 16.26 3.63
N GLY A 174 28.16 16.84 4.59
CA GLY A 174 28.10 18.29 4.79
C GLY A 174 26.99 19.02 4.05
N TYR A 175 26.00 18.31 3.49
CA TYR A 175 24.85 18.96 2.85
C TYR A 175 23.99 19.68 3.90
N LEU A 176 23.59 20.91 3.57
CA LEU A 176 22.71 21.70 4.42
C LEU A 176 21.30 21.11 4.43
N PRO A 177 20.61 21.06 5.59
CA PRO A 177 19.25 20.53 5.67
C PRO A 177 18.26 21.33 4.81
N GLU A 178 18.48 22.64 4.65
CA GLU A 178 17.66 23.51 3.78
C GLU A 178 17.82 23.15 2.30
N ALA A 179 19.06 22.91 1.85
CA ALA A 179 19.34 22.50 0.48
C ALA A 179 18.71 21.14 0.18
N MET A 180 18.84 20.18 1.10
CA MET A 180 18.24 18.86 0.99
C MET A 180 16.71 18.91 0.97
N LEU A 181 16.09 19.72 1.85
CA LEU A 181 14.64 19.90 1.87
C LEU A 181 14.13 20.48 0.55
N ASN A 182 14.77 21.56 0.05
CA ASN A 182 14.42 22.18 -1.22
C ASN A 182 14.57 21.18 -2.38
N PHE A 183 15.69 20.48 -2.44
CA PHE A 183 15.95 19.48 -3.47
C PHE A 183 14.88 18.38 -3.47
N LEU A 184 14.59 17.76 -2.33
CA LEU A 184 13.58 16.71 -2.21
C LEU A 184 12.18 17.22 -2.56
N ALA A 185 11.84 18.45 -2.18
CA ALA A 185 10.57 19.06 -2.54
C ALA A 185 10.40 19.24 -4.05
N LEU A 186 11.50 19.48 -4.79
CA LEU A 186 11.47 19.62 -6.24
C LEU A 186 11.43 18.28 -7.00
N ILE A 187 11.52 17.14 -6.29
CA ILE A 187 11.37 15.81 -6.89
C ILE A 187 9.88 15.52 -7.09
N GLY A 188 9.38 15.89 -8.26
CA GLY A 188 8.00 15.62 -8.66
C GLY A 188 7.01 16.71 -8.27
N TRP A 189 7.46 17.84 -7.73
CA TRP A 189 6.65 19.03 -7.49
C TRP A 189 7.41 20.28 -7.96
N SER A 190 6.70 21.29 -8.46
CA SER A 190 7.28 22.58 -8.80
C SER A 190 6.31 23.73 -8.50
N LEU A 191 6.87 24.86 -8.05
CA LEU A 191 6.10 26.10 -7.89
C LEU A 191 5.76 26.73 -9.25
N ASP A 192 6.71 26.70 -10.17
CA ASP A 192 6.58 27.07 -11.57
C ASP A 192 7.74 26.43 -12.35
N ASP A 193 7.87 26.73 -13.64
CA ASP A 193 8.87 26.10 -14.51
C ASP A 193 10.31 26.63 -14.32
N LYS A 194 10.54 27.56 -13.38
CA LYS A 194 11.82 28.30 -13.26
C LYS A 194 12.35 28.42 -11.84
N THR A 195 11.51 28.26 -10.82
CA THR A 195 11.87 28.46 -9.42
C THR A 195 12.46 27.18 -8.86
N GLU A 196 13.77 27.20 -8.59
CA GLU A 196 14.51 26.02 -8.10
C GLU A 196 15.08 26.21 -6.69
N ILE A 197 14.95 27.39 -6.09
CA ILE A 197 15.44 27.68 -4.74
C ILE A 197 14.28 28.29 -3.96
N LEU A 198 13.79 27.54 -2.97
CA LEU A 198 12.71 27.91 -2.08
C LEU A 198 13.16 27.67 -0.64
N SER A 199 12.87 28.64 0.22
CA SER A 199 12.95 28.43 1.66
C SER A 199 11.85 27.48 2.12
N ARG A 200 12.02 26.89 3.31
CA ARG A 200 10.98 26.09 3.95
C ARG A 200 9.65 26.83 4.09
N LYS A 201 9.69 28.14 4.36
CA LYS A 201 8.48 28.94 4.49
C LYS A 201 7.75 29.07 3.14
N GLU A 202 8.48 29.37 2.07
CA GLU A 202 7.89 29.47 0.73
C GLU A 202 7.32 28.13 0.26
N LEU A 203 7.99 27.01 0.58
CA LEU A 203 7.45 25.67 0.34
C LEU A 203 6.13 25.45 1.08
N ILE A 204 6.08 25.73 2.38
CA ILE A 204 4.85 25.57 3.18
C ILE A 204 3.72 26.45 2.64
N ASP A 205 4.01 27.72 2.35
CA ASP A 205 3.00 28.69 1.92
C ASP A 205 2.49 28.41 0.49
N SER A 206 3.27 27.71 -0.33
CA SER A 206 2.95 27.50 -1.76
C SER A 206 2.63 26.06 -2.14
N PHE A 207 2.86 25.09 -1.25
CA PHE A 207 2.64 23.68 -1.54
C PHE A 207 1.16 23.40 -1.83
N SER A 208 0.92 22.64 -2.89
CA SER A 208 -0.40 22.18 -3.27
C SER A 208 -0.28 20.82 -3.97
N LEU A 209 -1.29 19.97 -3.76
CA LEU A 209 -1.29 18.60 -4.30
C LEU A 209 -1.43 18.59 -5.82
N GLU A 210 -2.09 19.59 -6.39
CA GLU A 210 -2.33 19.75 -7.84
C GLU A 210 -1.04 19.98 -8.63
N ARG A 211 0.01 20.44 -7.95
CA ARG A 211 1.33 20.70 -8.53
C ARG A 211 2.26 19.48 -8.46
N ILE A 212 1.80 18.37 -7.90
CA ILE A 212 2.54 17.10 -7.98
C ILE A 212 2.40 16.56 -9.40
N GLY A 213 3.53 16.46 -10.09
CA GLY A 213 3.59 15.87 -11.43
C GLY A 213 3.22 14.39 -11.42
N ARG A 214 2.75 13.87 -12.55
CA ARG A 214 2.40 12.44 -12.73
C ARG A 214 3.58 11.58 -13.20
N THR A 215 4.66 12.20 -13.65
CA THR A 215 5.84 11.50 -14.14
C THR A 215 6.83 11.25 -13.02
N GLY A 216 7.40 10.04 -12.96
CA GLY A 216 8.49 9.74 -12.04
C GLY A 216 9.65 10.70 -12.22
N ALA A 217 10.05 11.37 -11.14
CA ALA A 217 11.11 12.36 -11.15
C ALA A 217 12.47 11.67 -10.94
N ILE A 218 13.47 12.08 -11.73
CA ILE A 218 14.83 11.55 -11.63
C ILE A 218 15.54 12.19 -10.44
N PHE A 219 16.08 11.36 -9.57
CA PHE A 219 17.00 11.80 -8.52
C PHE A 219 18.33 12.23 -9.16
N ASN A 220 18.49 13.54 -9.38
CA ASN A 220 19.69 14.10 -9.99
C ASN A 220 20.61 14.67 -8.91
N ARG A 221 21.69 13.95 -8.59
CA ARG A 221 22.67 14.41 -7.59
C ARG A 221 23.40 15.68 -8.01
N ASP A 222 23.72 15.85 -9.30
CA ASP A 222 24.41 17.05 -9.80
C ASP A 222 23.57 18.31 -9.62
N LYS A 223 22.24 18.18 -9.46
CA LYS A 223 21.34 19.29 -9.12
C LYS A 223 21.34 19.62 -7.62
N LEU A 224 21.66 18.64 -6.78
CA LEU A 224 21.74 18.81 -5.34
C LEU A 224 23.09 19.42 -4.91
N ASP A 225 24.17 19.05 -5.61
CA ASP A 225 25.55 19.55 -5.39
C ASP A 225 25.71 21.03 -5.77
#